data_AF-A0A4Y2C5S7-F1
#
_entry.id   AF-A0A4Y2C5S7-F1
#
_cell.length_a   1.000
_cell.length_b   1.000
_cell.length_c   1.000
_cell.angle_alpha   90.00
_cell.angle_beta   90.00
_cell.angle_gamma   90.00
#
_symmetry.space_group_name_H-M   'P 1'
#
loop_
_entity.id
_entity.type
_entity.pdbx_description
1 polymer ?
#
loop_
_entity_poly.entity_id
_entity_poly.type
_entity_poly.pdbx_seq_one_letter_code
_entity_poly.pdbx_strand_id
1 'polypeptide(L)'
;MTSKLQPLDHDIIKWFKLEYRRCVLQLIIAGIDDRTNASEVATKITVAYAEEWSKSVWRGLDSGLVVKCFSSCGMTNSAIEKQMSLFNETKTVDEIV
;
A
#
# COMPACT_ATOMS: atom_id res chain seq x y z
N MET A 1 15.42 -13.02 0.61
CA MET A 1 14.85 -13.39 -0.71
C MET A 1 13.35 -13.47 -0.49
N THR A 2 12.55 -12.57 -1.06
CA THR A 2 11.08 -12.59 -0.91
C THR A 2 10.47 -13.62 -1.87
N SER A 3 9.35 -14.22 -1.47
CA SER A 3 8.72 -15.32 -2.21
C SER A 3 8.13 -14.80 -3.53
N LYS A 4 8.50 -15.41 -4.66
CA LYS A 4 7.97 -15.08 -6.01
C LYS A 4 6.44 -15.25 -6.13
N LEU A 5 5.82 -15.93 -5.17
CA LEU A 5 4.41 -16.28 -5.15
C LEU A 5 3.58 -15.40 -4.21
N GLN A 6 4.19 -14.45 -3.49
CA GLN A 6 3.44 -13.54 -2.62
C GLN A 6 2.94 -12.33 -3.44
N PRO A 7 1.63 -12.12 -3.61
CA PRO A 7 1.08 -11.03 -4.42
C PRO A 7 1.56 -9.66 -3.94
N LEU A 8 1.68 -9.47 -2.62
CA LEU A 8 2.19 -8.21 -2.07
C LEU A 8 3.61 -7.88 -2.54
N ASP A 9 4.50 -8.88 -2.60
CA ASP A 9 5.89 -8.69 -3.00
C ASP A 9 6.07 -8.56 -4.52
N HIS A 10 5.06 -8.97 -5.31
CA HIS A 10 5.13 -8.96 -6.76
C HIS A 10 5.01 -7.53 -7.32
N ASP A 11 3.86 -6.88 -7.11
CA ASP A 11 3.63 -5.52 -7.63
C ASP A 11 3.00 -4.54 -6.62
N ILE A 12 2.26 -5.02 -5.62
CA ILE A 12 1.51 -4.13 -4.70
C ILE A 12 2.47 -3.30 -3.84
N ILE A 13 3.50 -3.90 -3.22
CA ILE A 13 4.49 -3.16 -2.41
C ILE A 13 5.29 -2.19 -3.29
N LYS A 14 5.61 -2.59 -4.52
CA LYS A 14 6.33 -1.73 -5.47
C LYS A 14 5.50 -0.50 -5.82
N TRP A 15 4.22 -0.69 -6.14
CA TRP A 15 3.28 0.39 -6.43
C TRP A 15 3.09 1.30 -5.20
N PHE A 16 2.88 0.71 -4.02
CA PHE A 16 2.71 1.46 -2.77
C PHE A 16 3.92 2.36 -2.49
N LYS A 17 5.15 1.82 -2.63
CA LYS A 17 6.39 2.59 -2.45
C LYS A 17 6.51 3.74 -3.45
N LEU A 18 6.04 3.55 -4.68
CA LEU A 18 6.08 4.60 -5.72
C LEU A 18 5.14 5.75 -5.35
N GLU A 19 3.89 5.44 -5.00
CA GLU A 19 2.90 6.44 -4.61
C GLU A 19 3.25 7.13 -3.29
N TYR A 20 3.79 6.40 -2.32
CA TYR A 20 4.28 7.00 -1.08
C TYR A 20 5.41 7.99 -1.34
N ARG A 21 6.36 7.65 -2.22
CA ARG A 21 7.44 8.59 -2.62
C ARG A 21 6.88 9.82 -3.32
N ARG A 22 5.80 9.69 -4.09
CA ARG A 22 5.11 10.84 -4.70
C ARG A 22 4.58 11.78 -3.62
N CYS A 23 3.95 11.28 -2.55
CA CYS A 23 3.51 12.11 -1.41
C CYS A 23 4.68 12.84 -0.74
N VAL A 24 5.79 12.14 -0.48
CA VAL A 24 7.00 12.76 0.09
C VAL A 24 7.52 13.90 -0.79
N LEU A 25 7.63 13.66 -2.10
CA LEU A 25 8.11 14.67 -3.05
C LEU A 25 7.17 15.88 -3.13
N GLN A 26 5.85 15.65 -3.09
CA GLN A 26 4.88 16.74 -3.07
C GLN A 26 5.03 17.63 -1.83
N LEU A 27 5.25 17.04 -0.66
CA LEU A 27 5.52 17.82 0.56
C LEU A 27 6.82 18.62 0.43
N ILE A 28 7.88 17.97 -0.05
CA ILE A 28 9.18 18.62 -0.24
C ILE A 28 9.06 19.80 -1.20
N ILE A 29 8.43 19.61 -2.36
CA ILE A 29 8.24 20.68 -3.35
C ILE A 29 7.37 21.81 -2.79
N ALA A 30 6.32 21.49 -2.03
CA ALA A 30 5.46 22.50 -1.42
C ALA A 30 6.12 23.29 -0.29
N GLY A 31 7.16 22.73 0.34
CA GLY A 31 7.85 23.34 1.48
C GLY A 31 9.20 23.99 1.17
N ILE A 32 9.75 23.79 -0.04
CA ILE A 32 10.99 24.46 -0.46
C ILE A 32 10.68 25.93 -0.77
N ASP A 33 11.50 26.81 -0.24
CA ASP A 33 11.49 28.25 -0.53
C ASP A 33 12.94 28.79 -0.55
N ASP A 34 13.10 30.11 -0.71
CA ASP A 34 14.42 30.77 -0.78
C ASP A 34 15.29 30.54 0.47
N ARG A 35 14.70 30.14 1.61
CA ARG A 35 15.40 29.93 2.88
C ARG A 35 15.46 28.47 3.33
N THR A 36 14.64 27.60 2.77
CA THR A 36 14.42 26.22 3.22
C THR A 36 14.73 25.25 2.09
N ASN A 37 15.77 24.44 2.26
CA ASN A 37 16.12 23.41 1.28
C ASN A 37 15.35 22.09 1.49
N ALA A 38 15.42 21.20 0.50
CA ALA A 38 14.72 19.92 0.51
C ALA A 38 15.02 19.04 1.74
N SER A 39 16.25 19.07 2.24
CA SER A 39 16.68 18.27 3.40
C SER A 39 16.00 18.77 4.68
N GLU A 40 15.93 20.09 4.85
CA GLU A 40 15.25 20.73 5.98
C GLU A 40 13.73 20.53 5.97
N VAL A 41 13.12 20.39 4.80
CA VAL A 41 11.70 20.01 4.71
C VAL A 41 11.54 18.53 5.05
N ALA A 42 12.43 17.66 4.56
CA ALA A 42 12.36 16.21 4.78
C ALA A 42 12.51 15.83 6.26
N THR A 43 13.28 16.57 7.06
CA THR A 43 13.42 16.33 8.51
C THR A 43 12.14 16.62 9.30
N LYS A 44 11.19 17.38 8.71
CA LYS A 44 9.89 17.69 9.32
C LYS A 44 8.84 16.59 9.07
N ILE A 45 9.18 15.55 8.31
CA ILE A 45 8.29 14.42 8.07
C ILE A 45 8.12 13.65 9.38
N THR A 46 6.90 13.68 9.91
CA THR A 46 6.51 12.99 11.14
C THR A 46 5.85 11.64 10.84
N VAL A 47 5.70 10.82 11.88
CA VAL A 47 4.93 9.57 11.80
C VAL A 47 3.47 9.82 11.40
N ALA A 48 2.88 10.95 11.81
CA ALA A 48 1.51 11.32 11.43
C ALA A 48 1.36 11.49 9.91
N TYR A 49 2.32 12.16 9.25
CA TYR A 49 2.37 12.24 7.78
C TYR A 49 2.50 10.85 7.15
N ALA A 50 3.40 10.01 7.68
CA ALA A 50 3.59 8.66 7.17
C ALA A 50 2.32 7.81 7.27
N GLU A 51 1.60 7.91 8.39
CA GLU A 51 0.32 7.22 8.60
C GLU A 51 -0.76 7.71 7.63
N GLU A 52 -0.91 9.03 7.50
CA GLU A 52 -1.91 9.63 6.61
C GLU A 52 -1.65 9.26 5.15
N TRP A 53 -0.40 9.36 4.70
CA TRP A 53 -0.02 8.96 3.34
C TRP A 53 -0.22 7.47 3.12
N SER A 54 0.10 6.62 4.11
CA SER A 54 -0.14 5.18 4.00
C SER A 54 -1.62 4.87 3.78
N LYS A 55 -2.52 5.53 4.53
CA LYS A 55 -3.97 5.39 4.36
C LYS A 55 -4.43 5.95 3.01
N SER A 56 -3.92 7.11 2.60
CA SER A 56 -4.28 7.76 1.34
C SER A 56 -3.87 6.93 0.13
N VAL A 57 -2.63 6.45 0.10
CA VAL A 57 -2.10 5.56 -0.95
C VAL A 57 -2.92 4.27 -1.02
N TRP A 58 -3.20 3.63 0.12
CA TRP A 58 -4.03 2.41 0.12
C TRP A 58 -5.44 2.63 -0.43
N ARG A 59 -6.07 3.78 -0.11
CA ARG A 59 -7.39 4.12 -0.67
C ARG A 59 -7.37 4.38 -2.17
N GLY A 60 -6.24 4.79 -2.72
CA GLY A 60 -6.05 5.00 -4.16
C GLY A 60 -5.66 3.73 -4.93
N LEU A 61 -5.52 2.58 -4.26
CA LEU A 61 -5.12 1.35 -4.92
C LEU A 61 -6.24 0.85 -5.84
N ASP A 62 -5.92 0.73 -7.13
CA ASP A 62 -6.84 0.20 -8.11
C ASP A 62 -7.10 -1.30 -7.88
N SER A 63 -8.37 -1.66 -7.79
CA SER A 63 -8.80 -3.05 -7.67
C SER A 63 -8.35 -3.92 -8.84
N GLY A 64 -8.26 -3.36 -10.05
CA GLY A 64 -7.75 -4.07 -11.23
C GLY A 64 -6.28 -4.46 -11.09
N LEU A 65 -5.45 -3.58 -10.52
CA LEU A 65 -4.05 -3.87 -10.18
C LEU A 65 -3.93 -5.00 -9.17
N VAL A 66 -4.78 -5.03 -8.14
CA VAL A 66 -4.82 -6.12 -7.15
C VAL A 66 -5.17 -7.45 -7.84
N VAL A 67 -6.24 -7.49 -8.63
CA VAL A 67 -6.66 -8.70 -9.35
C VAL A 67 -5.55 -9.21 -10.28
N LYS A 68 -4.90 -8.31 -11.02
CA LYS A 68 -3.80 -8.65 -11.93
C LYS A 68 -2.61 -9.24 -11.18
N CYS A 69 -2.28 -8.68 -10.02
CA CYS A 69 -1.16 -9.12 -9.19
C CYS A 69 -1.40 -10.50 -8.56
N PHE A 70 -2.62 -10.74 -8.07
CA PHE A 70 -3.01 -12.06 -7.57
C PHE A 70 -3.00 -13.10 -8.70
N SER A 71 -3.50 -12.73 -9.88
CA SER A 71 -3.48 -13.59 -11.07
C SER A 71 -2.06 -13.95 -11.51
N SER A 72 -1.11 -13.01 -11.47
CA SER A 72 0.30 -13.28 -11.83
C SER A 72 1.01 -14.20 -10.84
N CYS A 73 0.52 -14.29 -9.60
CA CYS A 73 0.95 -15.28 -8.61
C CYS A 73 0.21 -16.63 -8.72
N GLY A 74 -0.63 -16.83 -9.75
CA GLY A 74 -1.38 -18.07 -9.96
C GLY A 74 -2.66 -18.20 -9.13
N MET A 75 -3.09 -17.13 -8.45
CA MET A 75 -4.36 -17.10 -7.73
C MET A 75 -5.47 -16.73 -8.71
N THR A 76 -6.28 -17.72 -9.10
CA THR A 76 -7.44 -17.53 -9.98
C THR A 76 -8.66 -17.07 -9.19
N ASN A 77 -9.67 -16.50 -9.87
CA ASN A 77 -10.90 -16.02 -9.21
C ASN A 77 -11.57 -17.11 -8.34
N SER A 78 -11.55 -18.38 -8.72
CA SER A 78 -12.11 -19.46 -7.90
C SER A 78 -11.32 -19.74 -6.61
N ALA A 79 -10.01 -19.50 -6.62
CA ALA A 79 -9.17 -19.57 -5.42
C ALA A 79 -9.37 -18.34 -4.52
N ILE A 80 -9.57 -17.16 -5.13
CA ILE A 80 -9.85 -15.90 -4.43
C ILE A 80 -11.23 -15.97 -3.76
N GLU A 81 -12.27 -16.43 -4.45
CA GLU A 81 -13.62 -16.61 -3.88
C GLU A 81 -13.60 -17.56 -2.68
N LYS A 82 -12.86 -18.67 -2.76
CA LYS A 82 -12.66 -19.59 -1.62
C LYS A 82 -11.88 -18.95 -0.47
N GLN A 83 -10.88 -18.14 -0.75
CA GLN A 83 -10.12 -17.41 0.28
C GLN A 83 -10.97 -16.32 0.94
N MET A 84 -11.82 -15.63 0.17
CA MET A 84 -12.76 -14.63 0.70
C MET A 84 -13.85 -15.28 1.55
N SER A 85 -14.36 -16.45 1.18
CA SER A 85 -15.31 -17.20 2.02
C SER A 85 -14.65 -17.63 3.33
N LEU A 86 -13.43 -18.18 3.28
CA LEU A 86 -12.66 -18.59 4.46
C LEU A 86 -12.35 -17.40 5.39
N PHE A 87 -11.96 -16.24 4.83
CA PHE A 87 -11.68 -15.04 5.62
C PHE A 87 -12.93 -14.51 6.35
N ASN A 88 -14.08 -14.51 5.67
CA ASN A 88 -15.35 -14.11 6.27
C ASN A 88 -15.79 -15.08 7.38
N GLU A 89 -15.58 -16.39 7.20
CA GLU A 89 -15.80 -17.38 8.25
C GLU A 89 -14.91 -17.11 9.47
N THR A 90 -13.61 -16.84 9.29
CA THR A 90 -12.72 -16.52 10.42
C THR A 90 -13.12 -15.27 11.18
N LYS A 91 -13.60 -14.22 10.48
CA LYS A 91 -14.08 -13.00 11.12
C LYS A 91 -15.31 -13.24 12.00
N THR A 92 -16.21 -14.13 11.58
CA THR A 92 -17.38 -14.49 12.38
C THR A 92 -17.03 -15.31 13.62
N VAL A 93 -15.90 -16.03 13.63
CA VAL A 93 -15.46 -16.82 14.80
C VAL A 93 -14.81 -15.92 15.86
N ASP A 94 -14.07 -14.89 15.45
CA ASP A 94 -13.40 -13.95 16.36
C ASP A 94 -14.35 -12.91 17.00
N GLU A 95 -15.56 -12.71 16.43
CA GLU A 95 -16.59 -11.82 16.99
C GLU A 95 -17.55 -12.51 17.98
N ILE A 96 -17.38 -13.82 18.25
CA ILE A 96 -18.25 -14.63 19.14
C ILE A 96 -17.65 -14.87 20.55
N VAL A 97 -16.46 -14.33 20.86
CA VAL A 97 -15.82 -14.45 22.20
C VAL A 97 -15.82 -13.13 22.97
#